data_AF-A0A9W4E970-F1
#
_entry.id   AF-A0A9W4E970-F1
#
_cell.length_a   1.000
_cell.length_b   1.000
_cell.length_c   1.000
_cell.angle_alpha   90.00
_cell.angle_beta   90.00
_cell.angle_gamma   90.00
#
_symmetry.space_group_name_H-M   'P 1'
#
loop_
_entity.id
_entity.type
_entity.pdbx_description
1 polymer ?
#
loop_
_entity_poly.entity_id
_entity_poly.type
_entity_poly.pdbx_seq_one_letter_code
_entity_poly.pdbx_strand_id
1 'polypeptide(L)'
;MRETSLAQLKKMIFEYVSKLSKQHKLDPKKDIFNVVLPLENNQVLCCYVGPNEDGERAVEYTFYVHTYIMPKLKNTVLYEDKEVKSNENS
;
A
#
# COMPACT_ATOMS: atom_id res chain seq x y z
N MET A 1 -15.70 12.97 18.70
CA MET A 1 -14.72 12.55 17.67
C MET A 1 -14.44 13.72 16.76
N ARG A 2 -13.21 13.87 16.27
CA ARG A 2 -12.88 14.90 15.28
C ARG A 2 -13.12 14.33 13.89
N GLU A 3 -13.94 15.01 13.10
CA GLU A 3 -14.15 14.68 11.70
C GLU A 3 -13.02 15.25 10.84
N THR A 4 -12.70 14.56 9.74
CA THR A 4 -11.69 14.99 8.76
C THR A 4 -12.14 14.60 7.36
N SER A 5 -11.66 15.32 6.35
CA SER A 5 -12.02 15.05 4.96
C SER A 5 -11.00 14.14 4.28
N LEU A 6 -11.44 13.45 3.20
CA LEU A 6 -10.53 12.65 2.37
C LEU A 6 -9.34 13.47 1.84
N ALA A 7 -9.53 14.75 1.52
CA ALA A 7 -8.45 15.63 1.06
C ALA A 7 -7.39 15.86 2.15
N GLN A 8 -7.82 16.04 3.40
CA GLN A 8 -6.91 16.18 4.54
C GLN A 8 -6.12 14.88 4.78
N LEU A 9 -6.78 13.72 4.69
CA LEU A 9 -6.12 12.42 4.83
C LEU A 9 -5.08 12.17 3.72
N LYS A 10 -5.41 12.50 2.47
CA LYS A 10 -4.46 12.43 1.34
C LYS A 10 -3.22 13.31 1.59
N LYS A 11 -3.42 14.53 2.12
CA LYS A 11 -2.32 15.43 2.50
C LYS A 11 -1.43 14.80 3.59
N MET A 12 -2.03 14.19 4.61
CA MET A 12 -1.27 13.52 5.68
C MET A 12 -0.42 12.35 5.14
N ILE A 13 -0.97 11.55 4.22
CA ILE A 13 -0.23 10.48 3.54
C ILE A 13 0.95 11.06 2.75
N PHE A 14 0.72 12.12 1.96
CA PHE A 14 1.77 12.78 1.20
C PHE A 14 2.91 13.30 2.09
N GLU A 15 2.59 13.92 3.21
CA GLU A 15 3.57 14.41 4.19
C GLU A 15 4.37 13.24 4.81
N TYR A 16 3.70 12.13 5.12
CA TYR A 16 4.35 10.92 5.63
C TYR A 16 5.31 10.29 4.61
N VAL A 17 4.89 10.13 3.36
CA VAL A 17 5.74 9.62 2.27
C VAL A 17 6.93 10.55 2.04
N SER A 18 6.69 11.87 2.03
CA SER A 18 7.76 12.87 1.91
C SER A 18 8.78 12.76 3.05
N LYS A 19 8.32 12.49 4.28
CA LYS A 19 9.20 12.24 5.42
C LYS A 19 10.04 10.97 5.23
N LEU A 20 9.43 9.87 4.79
CA LEU A 20 10.17 8.62 4.52
C LEU A 20 11.22 8.80 3.42
N SER A 21 10.89 9.56 2.38
CA SER A 21 11.83 9.90 1.30
C SER A 21 13.02 10.73 1.80
N LYS A 22 12.77 11.76 2.61
CA LYS A 22 13.83 12.55 3.27
C LYS A 22 14.70 11.72 4.21
N GLN A 23 14.17 10.62 4.74
CA GLN A 23 14.91 9.66 5.57
C GLN A 23 15.60 8.57 4.74
N HIS A 24 15.56 8.64 3.40
CA HIS A 24 16.10 7.64 2.48
C HIS A 24 15.56 6.22 2.71
N LYS A 25 14.34 6.10 3.25
CA LYS A 25 13.67 4.81 3.48
C LYS A 25 12.90 4.29 2.26
N LEU A 26 12.57 5.19 1.34
CA LEU A 26 11.94 4.88 0.05
C LEU A 26 12.23 6.01 -0.96
N ASP A 27 12.21 5.68 -2.25
CA ASP A 27 12.20 6.61 -3.37
C ASP A 27 10.78 6.67 -3.98
N PRO A 28 9.99 7.74 -3.74
CA PRO A 28 8.62 7.85 -4.26
C PRO A 28 8.51 7.90 -5.78
N LYS A 29 9.62 7.99 -6.52
CA LYS A 29 9.62 7.99 -7.99
C LYS A 29 9.94 6.61 -8.57
N LYS A 30 10.56 5.72 -7.79
CA LYS A 30 11.05 4.42 -8.27
C LYS A 30 10.36 3.26 -7.59
N ASP A 31 10.20 3.32 -6.27
CA ASP A 31 9.74 2.18 -5.50
C ASP A 31 8.24 1.94 -5.71
N ILE A 32 7.80 0.69 -5.67
CA ILE A 32 6.38 0.34 -5.63
C ILE A 32 6.04 0.06 -4.16
N PHE A 33 5.05 0.76 -3.61
CA PHE A 33 4.70 0.63 -2.19
C PHE A 33 3.25 0.99 -1.90
N ASN A 34 2.80 0.59 -0.72
CA ASN A 34 1.51 0.93 -0.15
C ASN A 34 1.68 1.68 1.17
N VAL A 35 0.82 2.68 1.40
CA VAL A 35 0.65 3.32 2.72
C VAL A 35 -0.75 2.99 3.22
N VAL A 36 -0.84 2.47 4.44
CA VAL A 36 -2.10 2.13 5.10
C VAL A 36 -2.29 3.07 6.28
N LEU A 37 -3.34 3.90 6.23
CA LEU A 37 -3.72 4.81 7.30
C LEU A 37 -4.99 4.29 8.00
N PRO A 38 -4.86 3.59 9.14
CA PRO A 38 -6.00 3.19 9.93
C PRO A 38 -6.65 4.41 10.58
N LEU A 39 -7.98 4.40 10.66
CA LEU A 39 -8.82 5.40 11.29
C LEU A 39 -9.72 4.73 12.33
N GLU A 40 -10.30 5.54 13.21
CA GLU A 40 -11.31 5.08 14.16
C GLU A 40 -12.54 4.46 13.45
N ASN A 41 -13.36 3.72 14.18
CA ASN A 41 -14.59 3.08 13.68
C ASN A 41 -14.37 2.10 12.50
N ASN A 42 -13.27 1.33 12.53
CA ASN A 42 -12.99 0.30 11.51
C ASN A 42 -12.91 0.88 10.08
N GLN A 43 -12.34 2.07 9.94
CA GLN A 43 -12.10 2.70 8.64
C GLN A 43 -10.61 2.68 8.31
N VAL A 44 -10.28 2.59 7.02
CA VAL A 44 -8.88 2.67 6.56
C VAL A 44 -8.80 3.36 5.21
N LEU A 45 -7.76 4.17 5.01
CA LEU A 45 -7.37 4.70 3.72
C LEU A 45 -6.07 4.02 3.28
N CYS A 46 -6.14 3.30 2.16
CA CYS A 46 -4.99 2.72 1.50
C CYS A 46 -4.55 3.63 0.35
N CYS A 47 -3.24 3.83 0.21
CA CYS A 47 -2.64 4.56 -0.89
C CYS A 47 -1.61 3.66 -1.56
N TYR A 48 -1.87 3.27 -2.80
CA TYR A 48 -0.92 2.55 -3.64
C TYR A 48 -0.13 3.55 -4.49
N VAL A 49 1.18 3.35 -4.58
CA VAL A 49 2.08 4.10 -5.46
C VAL A 49 2.87 3.11 -6.29
N GLY A 50 2.62 3.09 -7.60
CA GLY A 50 3.21 2.13 -8.53
C GLY A 50 2.61 2.27 -9.93
N PRO A 51 2.89 1.34 -10.86
CA PRO A 51 2.30 1.37 -12.20
C PRO A 51 0.78 1.14 -12.14
N ASN A 52 0.04 1.85 -13.00
CA ASN A 52 -1.36 1.59 -13.34
C ASN A 52 -1.47 0.47 -14.40
N GLU A 53 -2.67 0.23 -14.91
CA GLU A 53 -2.94 -0.76 -15.97
C GLU A 53 -2.13 -0.53 -17.26
N ASP A 54 -1.81 0.72 -17.57
CA ASP A 54 -1.01 1.11 -18.73
C ASP A 54 0.51 1.04 -18.47
N GLY A 55 0.93 0.65 -17.26
CA GLY A 55 2.33 0.62 -16.83
C GLY A 55 2.90 1.99 -16.44
N GLU A 56 2.09 3.04 -16.45
CA GLU A 56 2.48 4.39 -16.02
C GLU A 56 2.41 4.53 -14.50
N ARG A 57 3.37 5.25 -13.91
CA ARG A 57 3.38 5.45 -12.46
C ARG A 57 2.20 6.32 -12.01
N ALA A 58 1.34 5.74 -11.18
CA ALA A 58 0.14 6.35 -10.62
C ALA A 58 0.13 6.34 -9.09
N VAL A 59 -0.80 7.12 -8.53
CA VAL A 59 -1.11 7.16 -7.10
C VAL A 59 -2.61 6.92 -6.94
N GLU A 60 -2.96 5.79 -6.33
CA GLU A 60 -4.35 5.35 -6.18
C GLU A 60 -4.75 5.31 -4.72
N TYR A 61 -5.94 5.83 -4.41
CA TYR A 61 -6.46 5.89 -3.05
C TYR A 61 -7.74 5.07 -2.95
N THR A 62 -7.76 4.09 -2.06
CA THR A 62 -8.95 3.28 -1.79
C THR A 62 -9.36 3.44 -0.33
N PHE A 63 -10.62 3.79 -0.11
CA PHE A 63 -11.21 3.94 1.22
C PHE A 63 -12.10 2.74 1.52
N TYR A 64 -11.86 2.10 2.66
CA TYR A 64 -12.64 0.95 3.11
C TYR A 64 -13.35 1.29 4.42
N VAL A 65 -14.60 0.85 4.51
CA VAL A 65 -15.44 0.89 5.71
C VAL A 65 -15.61 -0.53 6.27
N HIS A 66 -15.83 -0.66 7.58
CA HIS A 66 -15.99 -1.95 8.26
C HIS A 66 -14.79 -2.90 8.10
N THR A 67 -13.58 -2.36 8.25
CA THR A 67 -12.32 -3.09 8.15
C THR A 67 -11.96 -3.75 9.48
N TYR A 68 -11.64 -5.04 9.44
CA TYR A 68 -11.15 -5.81 10.59
C TYR A 68 -9.72 -6.28 10.32
N ILE A 69 -8.82 -6.02 11.26
CA ILE A 69 -7.39 -6.38 11.13
C ILE A 69 -7.17 -7.73 11.84
N MET A 70 -6.77 -8.74 11.09
CA MET A 70 -6.37 -10.03 11.65
C MET A 70 -5.01 -9.93 12.38
N PRO A 71 -4.78 -10.73 13.44
CA PRO A 71 -3.46 -10.85 14.06
C PRO A 71 -2.38 -11.29 13.06
N LYS A 72 -1.16 -10.76 13.23
CA LYS A 72 -0.01 -11.16 12.40
C LYS A 72 0.35 -12.62 12.64
N LEU A 73 0.60 -13.36 11.56
CA LEU A 73 1.27 -14.66 11.63
C LEU A 73 2.74 -14.45 12.03
N LYS A 74 3.15 -15.04 13.15
CA LYS A 74 4.53 -14.92 13.64
C LYS A 74 5.47 -15.74 12.77
N ASN A 75 6.70 -15.25 12.59
CA ASN A 75 7.79 -15.93 11.88
C ASN A 75 7.40 -16.41 10.45
N THR A 76 6.48 -15.72 9.80
CA THR A 76 5.96 -16.09 8.47
C THR A 76 6.18 -14.93 7.49
N VAL A 77 6.59 -15.24 6.27
CA VAL A 77 6.63 -14.33 5.12
C VAL A 77 5.96 -15.01 3.93
N LEU A 78 5.26 -14.22 3.11
CA LEU A 78 4.66 -14.73 1.87
C LEU A 78 5.73 -14.78 0.78
N TYR A 79 5.79 -15.89 0.04
CA TYR A 79 6.53 -16.02 -1.21
C TYR A 79 5.58 -16.55 -2.28
N GLU A 80 5.83 -16.17 -3.53
CA GLU A 80 5.10 -16.68 -4.68
C GLU A 80 5.91 -17.86 -5.26
N ASP A 81 5.28 -18.99 -5.50
CA ASP A 81 5.94 -20.13 -6.13
C ASP A 81 6.39 -19.74 -7.54
N LYS A 82 7.65 -20.01 -7.89
CA LYS A 82 8.08 -19.88 -9.29
C LYS A 82 7.36 -20.96 -10.09
N GLU A 83 6.63 -20.57 -11.15
CA GLU A 83 6.04 -21.52 -12.09
C GLU A 83 7.08 -22.58 -12.49
N VAL A 84 6.81 -23.85 -12.14
CA VAL A 84 7.56 -24.97 -12.67
C VAL A 84 7.16 -25.09 -14.13
N LYS A 85 8.02 -24.61 -15.04
CA LYS A 85 7.90 -24.95 -16.46
C LYS A 85 8.03 -26.47 -16.57
N SER A 86 6.92 -27.16 -16.73
CA SER A 86 6.90 -28.54 -17.19
C SER A 86 7.50 -28.56 -18.60
N ASN A 87 8.78 -28.89 -18.70
CA ASN A 87 9.37 -29.34 -19.95
C ASN A 87 8.73 -30.68 -20.28
N GLU A 88 7.62 -30.66 -21.00
CA GLU A 88 7.13 -31.83 -21.73
C GLU A 88 8.09 -32.05 -22.91
N ASN A 89 9.17 -32.79 -22.64
CA ASN A 89 9.84 -33.59 -23.65
C ASN A 89 9.08 -34.92 -23.74
N SER A 90 8.23 -35.09 -24.76
CA SER A 90 7.86 -36.38 -25.33
C SER A 90 7.41 -36.20 -26.77
#